data_AF-A0A3F3J1Z2-F1
#
_entry.id   AF-A0A3F3J1Z2-F1
#
_cell.length_a   1.000
_cell.length_b   1.000
_cell.length_c   1.000
_cell.angle_alpha   90.00
_cell.angle_beta   90.00
_cell.angle_gamma   90.00
#
_symmetry.space_group_name_H-M   'P 1'
#
loop_
_entity.id
_entity.type
_entity.pdbx_description
1 polymer ?
#
loop_
_entity_poly.entity_id
_entity_poly.type
_entity_poly.pdbx_seq_one_letter_code
_entity_poly.pdbx_strand_id
1 'polypeptide(L)' 'MTRLKDETLSIRTSADIKQLLRLAADRERRSVASMIEILIVNYANTHGITLDQSKNNAAE' A
#
# COMPACT_ATOMS: atom_id res chain seq x y z
N MET A 1 7.97 -4.12 16.92
CA MET A 1 6.74 -4.93 16.73
C MET A 1 6.48 -5.03 15.24
N THR A 2 6.59 -6.22 14.68
CA THR A 2 6.28 -6.49 13.27
C THR A 2 4.82 -6.15 13.05
N ARG A 3 4.52 -5.07 12.31
CA ARG A 3 3.14 -4.79 11.90
C ARG A 3 2.71 -5.97 11.02
N LEU A 4 1.87 -6.84 11.57
CA LEU A 4 1.28 -7.93 10.82
C LEU A 4 0.39 -7.31 9.75
N LYS A 5 0.44 -7.83 8.52
CA LYS A 5 -0.48 -7.46 7.45
C LYS A 5 -1.80 -8.16 7.75
N ASP A 6 -2.63 -7.56 8.59
CA ASP A 6 -3.89 -8.11 9.10
C ASP A 6 -5.13 -7.63 8.32
N GLU A 7 -5.01 -6.55 7.55
CA GLU A 7 -6.10 -5.98 6.77
C GLU A 7 -6.06 -6.38 5.28
N THR A 8 -7.20 -6.82 4.73
CA THR A 8 -7.32 -7.19 3.31
C THR A 8 -7.80 -6.00 2.48
N LEU A 9 -7.02 -5.63 1.45
CA LEU A 9 -7.36 -4.58 0.50
C LEU A 9 -7.83 -5.18 -0.84
N SER A 10 -9.13 -5.03 -1.17
CA SER A 10 -9.71 -5.46 -2.45
C SER A 10 -9.92 -4.28 -3.39
N ILE A 11 -9.30 -4.32 -4.57
CA ILE A 11 -9.31 -3.22 -5.55
C ILE A 11 -9.83 -3.74 -6.90
N ARG A 12 -10.83 -3.05 -7.45
CA ARG A 12 -11.26 -3.23 -8.85
C ARG A 12 -10.61 -2.14 -9.71
N THR A 13 -9.94 -2.54 -10.77
CA THR A 13 -9.24 -1.64 -11.71
C THR A 13 -9.24 -2.23 -13.11
N SER A 14 -8.73 -1.50 -14.10
CA SER A 14 -8.57 -1.97 -15.47
C SER A 14 -7.51 -3.08 -15.59
N ALA A 15 -7.57 -3.85 -16.67
CA ALA A 15 -6.60 -4.90 -16.94
C ALA A 15 -5.17 -4.33 -17.05
N ASP A 16 -5.02 -3.19 -17.72
CA ASP A 16 -3.72 -2.54 -17.95
C ASP A 16 -3.03 -2.16 -16.63
N ILE A 17 -3.78 -1.59 -15.67
CA ILE A 17 -3.24 -1.23 -14.36
C ILE A 17 -2.77 -2.49 -13.62
N LYS A 18 -3.53 -3.58 -13.68
CA LYS A 18 -3.13 -4.86 -13.08
C LYS A 18 -1.83 -5.39 -13.70
N GLN A 19 -1.66 -5.25 -15.01
CA GLN A 19 -0.44 -5.69 -15.71
C GLN A 19 0.76 -4.82 -15.35
N LEU A 20 0.61 -3.49 -15.36
CA LEU A 20 1.67 -2.55 -14.98
C LEU A 20 2.14 -2.79 -13.55
N LEU A 21 1.21 -2.97 -12.62
CA LEU A 21 1.52 -3.26 -11.22
C LEU A 21 2.33 -4.55 -11.07
N ARG A 22 1.96 -5.60 -11.81
CA ARG A 22 2.69 -6.87 -11.80
C ARG A 22 4.10 -6.72 -12.37
N LEU A 23 4.24 -6.03 -13.49
CA LEU A 23 5.55 -5.78 -14.09
C LEU A 23 6.47 -4.98 -13.14
N ALA A 24 5.94 -3.97 -12.45
CA ALA A 24 6.69 -3.22 -11.45
C ALA A 24 7.14 -4.14 -10.29
N ALA A 25 6.22 -4.95 -9.76
CA ALA A 25 6.52 -5.90 -8.69
C ALA A 25 7.60 -6.91 -9.09
N ASP A 26 7.52 -7.46 -10.30
CA ASP A 26 8.49 -8.43 -10.84
C ASP A 26 9.89 -7.80 -11.00
N ARG A 27 9.96 -6.53 -11.47
CA ARG A 27 11.23 -5.80 -11.62
C ARG A 27 11.96 -5.61 -10.30
N GLU A 28 11.23 -5.40 -9.21
CA GLU A 28 11.81 -5.22 -7.87
C GLU A 28 11.93 -6.52 -7.08
N ARG A 29 11.53 -7.67 -7.66
CA ARG A 29 11.49 -8.98 -7.00
C ARG A 29 10.64 -8.98 -5.72
N ARG A 30 9.50 -8.29 -5.74
CA ARG A 30 8.56 -8.19 -4.62
C ARG A 30 7.19 -8.71 -5.00
N SER A 31 6.37 -9.02 -4.00
CA SER A 31 4.96 -9.34 -4.25
C SER A 31 4.17 -8.10 -4.67
N VAL A 32 3.08 -8.30 -5.40
CA VAL A 32 2.15 -7.24 -5.80
C VAL A 32 1.61 -6.46 -4.59
N ALA A 33 1.30 -7.15 -3.48
CA ALA A 33 0.87 -6.50 -2.25
C ALA A 33 1.95 -5.58 -1.67
N SER A 34 3.21 -6.04 -1.66
CA SER A 34 4.32 -5.20 -1.20
C SER A 34 4.58 -4.03 -2.15
N MET A 35 4.36 -4.18 -3.45
CA MET A 35 4.48 -3.10 -4.43
C MET A 35 3.43 -2.02 -4.18
N ILE A 36 2.18 -2.40 -3.92
CA ILE A 36 1.11 -1.46 -3.57
C ILE A 36 1.47 -0.62 -2.34
N GLU A 37 2.03 -1.23 -1.28
CA GLU A 37 2.47 -0.48 -0.10
C GLU A 37 3.51 0.58 -0.42
N ILE A 38 4.51 0.26 -1.26
CA ILE A 38 5.54 1.21 -1.67
C ILE A 38 4.91 2.37 -2.46
N LEU A 39 4.03 2.05 -3.41
CA LEU A 39 3.36 3.05 -4.24
C LEU A 39 2.51 4.00 -3.37
N ILE A 40 1.78 3.47 -2.39
CA ILE A 40 0.98 4.27 -1.45
C ILE A 40 1.89 5.16 -0.59
N VAL A 41 2.96 4.60 -0.02
CA VAL A 41 3.90 5.36 0.83
C VAL A 41 4.60 6.46 0.02
N ASN A 42 5.02 6.16 -1.21
CA ASN A 42 5.63 7.13 -2.09
C ASN A 42 4.64 8.26 -2.42
N TYR A 43 3.43 7.91 -2.84
CA TYR A 43 2.37 8.88 -3.10
C TYR A 43 2.12 9.78 -1.88
N ALA A 44 2.00 9.18 -0.70
CA ALA A 44 1.78 9.92 0.54
C ALA A 44 2.93 10.89 0.84
N ASN A 45 4.17 10.45 0.73
CA ASN A 45 5.36 11.29 0.94
C ASN A 45 5.43 12.45 -0.06
N THR A 46 5.15 12.20 -1.35
CA THR A 46 5.17 13.24 -2.39
C THR A 46 4.08 14.28 -2.18
N HIS A 47 2.95 13.91 -1.58
CA HIS A 47 1.81 14.80 -1.35
C HIS A 47 1.71 15.31 0.10
N GLY A 48 2.68 14.99 0.96
CA GLY A 48 2.65 15.37 2.38
C GLY A 48 1.49 14.75 3.17
N ILE A 49 0.94 13.63 2.71
CA ILE A 49 -0.14 12.92 3.39
C ILE A 49 0.46 12.12 4.55
N THR A 50 0.13 12.51 5.77
CA THR A 50 0.52 11.80 6.98
C THR A 50 -0.70 11.09 7.57
N LEU A 51 -0.48 9.89 8.11
CA LEU A 51 -1.48 9.27 8.98
C LEU A 51 -1.46 10.05 10.29
N ASP A 52 -2.47 10.88 10.50
CA ASP A 52 -2.71 11.52 11.80
C ASP A 52 -2.98 10.40 12.82
N GLN A 53 -2.01 10.11 13.68
CA GLN A 53 -2.13 9.05 14.68
C GLN A 53 -3.09 9.43 15.82
N SER A 54 -3.74 10.60 15.80
CA SER A 54 -4.55 11.09 16.91
C SER A 54 -5.98 10.53 16.98
N LYS A 55 -6.32 9.47 16.23
CA LYS A 55 -7.65 8.84 16.32
C LYS A 55 -7.73 7.42 16.90
N ASN A 56 -6.65 6.82 17.38
CA ASN A 56 -6.68 5.43 17.89
C ASN A 56 -6.20 5.24 19.34
N ASN A 57 -6.38 6.23 20.22
CA ASN A 57 -6.29 6.05 21.69
C ASN A 57 -7.61 6.43 22.39
N ALA A 58 -8.75 6.07 21.79
CA ALA A 58 -10.07 6.28 22.40
C ALA A 58 -10.95 5.05 22.23
N ALA A 59 -10.47 3.88 22.68
CA ALA A 59 -11.23 2.73 23.15
C ALA A 59 -10.27 1.54 23.31
N GLU A 60 -9.67 1.39 24.49
CA GLU A 60 -9.80 0.22 25.38
C GLU A 60 -8.86 0.36 26.59
#